data_AF-A0A9D4GP38-F1
#
_entry.id   AF-A0A9D4GP38-F1
#
_cell.length_a   1.000
_cell.length_b   1.000
_cell.length_c   1.000
_cell.angle_alpha   90.00
_cell.angle_beta   90.00
_cell.angle_gamma   90.00
#
_symmetry.space_group_name_H-M   'P 1'
#
loop_
_entity.id
_entity.type
_entity.pdbx_description
1 polymer ?
#
loop_
_entity_poly.entity_id
_entity_poly.type
_entity_poly.pdbx_seq_one_letter_code
_entity_poly.pdbx_strand_id
1 'polypeptide(L)'
;MQRLIGWRARTVIPISKGLRKPQADQTGKIASKLNDYRCKQKFYYDRHTQVKEDLKPNDTVRIKTPTGWRPAEYVRKSPYPRSHIVKAGESGREYRRNTYGNVRDTTCIVLLKHAVMSYLY
;
A
#
# COMPACT_ATOMS: atom_id res chain seq x y z
N MET A 1 34.19 -18.01 -7.90
CA MET A 1 33.69 -17.61 -6.57
C MET A 1 32.27 -17.06 -6.70
N GLN A 2 31.31 -17.60 -5.95
CA GLN A 2 29.90 -17.15 -5.93
C GLN A 2 29.67 -16.25 -4.72
N ARG A 3 29.00 -15.12 -4.91
CA ARG A 3 28.56 -14.23 -3.81
C ARG A 3 27.08 -14.46 -3.51
N LEU A 4 26.64 -13.98 -2.34
CA LEU A 4 25.25 -14.08 -1.86
C LEU A 4 24.29 -13.33 -2.83
N ILE A 5 23.04 -13.81 -2.93
CA ILE A 5 21.96 -13.24 -3.78
C ILE A 5 22.15 -13.39 -5.30
N GLY A 6 23.05 -14.28 -5.74
CA GLY A 6 23.15 -14.66 -7.16
C GLY A 6 23.85 -13.63 -8.05
N TRP A 7 24.45 -12.60 -7.46
CA TRP A 7 25.25 -11.63 -8.21
C TRP A 7 26.66 -12.18 -8.39
N ARG A 8 27.10 -12.38 -9.64
CA ARG A 8 28.47 -12.81 -9.96
C ARG A 8 29.23 -11.72 -10.73
N ALA A 9 30.50 -11.56 -10.41
CA ALA A 9 31.39 -10.59 -11.06
C ALA A 9 31.49 -10.87 -12.57
N ARG A 10 31.50 -9.82 -13.39
CA ARG A 10 31.75 -9.93 -14.83
C ARG A 10 33.21 -10.31 -15.02
N THR A 11 33.50 -11.55 -15.40
CA THR A 11 34.86 -12.02 -15.67
C THR A 11 35.10 -12.17 -17.16
N VAL A 12 36.34 -11.95 -17.60
CA VAL A 12 36.79 -12.06 -18.99
C VAL A 12 36.76 -13.52 -19.52
N ILE A 13 36.75 -14.50 -18.61
CA ILE A 13 36.76 -15.93 -18.95
C ILE A 13 35.36 -16.35 -19.44
N PRO A 14 35.24 -17.03 -20.59
CA PRO A 14 33.96 -17.54 -21.09
C PRO A 14 33.40 -18.60 -20.13
N ILE A 15 32.27 -18.29 -19.50
CA ILE A 15 31.54 -19.23 -18.65
C ILE A 15 30.67 -20.10 -19.57
N SER A 16 30.80 -21.42 -19.48
CA SER A 16 30.04 -22.34 -20.32
C SER A 16 28.52 -22.12 -20.14
N LYS A 17 27.77 -22.07 -21.25
CA LYS A 17 26.31 -21.86 -21.24
C LYS A 17 25.54 -22.98 -20.52
N GLY A 18 26.16 -24.16 -20.37
CA GLY A 18 25.59 -25.30 -19.65
C GLY A 18 25.48 -25.10 -18.13
N LEU A 19 26.40 -24.34 -17.53
CA LEU A 19 26.38 -23.98 -16.10
C LEU A 19 25.28 -22.95 -15.74
N ARG A 20 24.58 -22.40 -16.75
CA ARG A 20 23.60 -21.31 -16.61
C ARG A 20 22.14 -21.78 -16.49
N LYS A 21 21.87 -23.08 -16.35
CA LYS A 21 20.51 -23.57 -16.12
C LYS A 21 20.28 -23.66 -14.61
N PRO A 22 19.44 -22.80 -14.00
CA PRO A 22 19.03 -23.04 -12.62
C PRO A 22 18.38 -24.42 -12.56
N GLN A 23 18.79 -25.26 -11.60
CA GLN A 23 18.11 -26.52 -11.32
C GLN A 23 16.67 -26.18 -10.92
N ALA A 24 15.74 -26.39 -11.85
CA ALA A 24 14.32 -26.08 -11.69
C ALA A 24 13.56 -27.28 -11.11
N ASP A 25 14.26 -28.16 -10.40
CA ASP A 25 13.80 -29.52 -10.15
C ASP A 25 12.51 -29.57 -9.31
N GLN A 26 12.14 -28.47 -8.62
CA GLN A 26 10.96 -28.41 -7.77
C GLN A 26 10.28 -27.03 -7.71
N THR A 27 10.27 -26.26 -8.79
CA THR A 27 9.68 -24.90 -8.82
C THR A 27 8.24 -24.86 -8.29
N GLY A 28 7.40 -25.85 -8.62
CA GLY A 28 6.02 -25.93 -8.13
C GLY A 28 5.90 -26.13 -6.62
N LYS A 29 6.73 -27.01 -6.04
CA LYS A 29 6.75 -27.25 -4.58
C LYS A 29 7.24 -26.01 -3.82
N ILE A 30 8.24 -25.31 -4.36
CA ILE A 30 8.77 -24.06 -3.78
C ILE A 30 7.69 -22.97 -3.83
N ALA A 31 7.00 -22.81 -4.97
CA ALA A 31 5.91 -21.85 -5.11
C ALA A 31 4.77 -22.10 -4.11
N SER A 32 4.37 -23.36 -3.93
CA SER A 32 3.37 -23.74 -2.92
C SER A 32 3.82 -23.39 -1.50
N LYS A 33 5.05 -23.73 -1.10
CA LYS A 33 5.58 -23.36 0.23
C LYS A 33 5.61 -21.85 0.46
N LEU A 34 5.98 -21.08 -0.57
CA LEU A 34 5.96 -19.60 -0.49
C LEU A 34 4.54 -19.07 -0.34
N ASN A 35 3.55 -19.70 -1.00
CA ASN A 35 2.15 -19.33 -0.84
C ASN A 35 1.66 -19.63 0.59
N ASP A 36 1.98 -20.79 1.13
CA ASP A 36 1.62 -21.16 2.51
C ASP A 36 2.22 -20.18 3.52
N TYR A 37 3.46 -19.77 3.30
CA TYR A 37 4.12 -18.75 4.13
C TYR A 37 3.37 -17.41 4.08
N ARG A 38 2.97 -16.93 2.89
CA ARG A 38 2.17 -15.70 2.74
C ARG A 38 0.81 -15.83 3.42
N CYS A 39 0.14 -16.98 3.30
CA CYS A 39 -1.13 -17.26 3.96
C CYS A 39 -1.00 -17.22 5.49
N LYS A 40 0.04 -17.85 6.05
CA LYS A 40 0.33 -17.79 7.49
C LYS A 40 0.59 -16.36 7.94
N GLN A 41 1.43 -15.62 7.21
CA GLN A 41 1.74 -14.23 7.54
C GLN A 41 0.48 -13.36 7.53
N LYS A 42 -0.38 -13.52 6.52
CA LYS A 42 -1.67 -12.83 6.45
C LYS A 42 -2.57 -13.17 7.64
N PHE A 43 -2.68 -14.45 7.99
CA PHE A 43 -3.50 -14.89 9.14
C PHE A 43 -3.06 -14.25 10.47
N TYR A 44 -1.76 -14.22 10.74
CA TYR A 44 -1.26 -13.60 11.97
C TYR A 44 -1.36 -12.07 11.94
N TYR A 45 -1.15 -11.44 10.78
CA TYR A 45 -1.34 -10.00 10.62
C TYR A 45 -2.80 -9.60 10.85
N ASP A 46 -3.74 -10.33 10.25
CA ASP A 46 -5.16 -10.00 10.30
C ASP A 46 -5.82 -10.29 11.68
N ARG A 47 -5.16 -11.06 12.56
CA ARG A 47 -5.72 -11.50 13.85
C ARG A 47 -6.17 -10.35 14.75
N HIS A 48 -5.44 -9.23 14.73
CA HIS A 48 -5.73 -8.07 15.57
C HIS A 48 -6.16 -6.85 14.76
N THR A 49 -6.35 -6.98 13.44
CA THR A 49 -6.79 -5.87 12.61
C THR A 49 -8.29 -5.66 12.73
N GLN A 50 -8.69 -4.44 13.05
CA GLN A 50 -10.09 -4.02 13.00
C GLN A 50 -10.47 -3.67 11.55
N VAL A 51 -11.66 -4.09 11.13
CA VAL A 51 -12.21 -3.71 9.83
C VAL A 51 -12.49 -2.21 9.84
N LYS A 52 -11.83 -1.48 8.94
CA LYS A 52 -12.08 -0.04 8.80
C LYS A 52 -13.46 0.17 8.20
N GLU A 53 -14.28 0.98 8.86
CA GLU A 53 -15.58 1.37 8.32
C GLU A 53 -15.43 2.05 6.97
N ASP A 54 -16.28 1.66 6.03
CA ASP A 54 -16.35 2.29 4.73
C ASP A 54 -16.78 3.76 4.84
N LEU A 55 -16.19 4.62 3.99
CA LEU A 55 -16.57 6.02 3.88
C LEU A 55 -17.91 6.14 3.16
N LYS A 56 -18.82 6.93 3.74
CA LYS A 56 -20.10 7.26 3.12
C LYS A 56 -19.95 8.51 2.25
N PRO A 57 -20.70 8.61 1.13
CA PRO A 57 -20.82 9.86 0.39
C PRO A 57 -21.22 10.99 1.33
N ASN A 58 -20.57 12.15 1.19
CA ASN A 58 -20.70 13.35 2.03
C ASN A 58 -20.05 13.27 3.42
N ASP A 59 -19.29 12.22 3.74
CA ASP A 59 -18.46 12.24 4.95
C ASP A 59 -17.41 13.37 4.87
N THR A 60 -17.21 14.08 5.99
CA THR A 60 -16.18 15.11 6.11
C THR A 60 -14.80 14.47 6.30
N VAL A 61 -13.91 14.77 5.38
CA VAL A 61 -12.55 14.22 5.29
C VAL A 61 -11.54 15.37 5.32
N ARG A 62 -10.33 15.12 5.82
CA ARG A 62 -9.19 16.03 5.62
C ARG A 62 -8.23 15.47 4.59
N ILE A 63 -7.79 16.33 3.67
CA ILE A 63 -6.75 16.02 2.69
C ILE A 63 -5.48 16.81 2.99
N LYS A 64 -4.33 16.15 2.88
CA LYS A 64 -3.04 16.85 2.93
C LYS A 64 -2.70 17.40 1.54
N THR A 65 -2.53 18.71 1.47
CA THR A 65 -2.13 19.50 0.30
C THR A 65 -0.73 20.07 0.57
N PRO A 66 0.04 20.54 -0.44
CA PRO A 66 1.34 21.19 -0.17
C PRO A 66 1.25 22.34 0.83
N THR A 67 0.12 23.05 0.88
CA THR A 67 -0.14 24.14 1.82
C THR A 67 -0.68 23.69 3.18
N GLY A 68 -0.71 22.39 3.48
CA GLY A 68 -1.24 21.82 4.72
C GLY A 68 -2.57 21.07 4.58
N TRP A 69 -3.20 20.78 5.72
CA TRP A 69 -4.44 19.99 5.81
C TRP A 69 -5.67 20.83 5.50
N ARG A 70 -6.44 20.43 4.49
CA ARG A 70 -7.68 21.10 4.08
C ARG A 70 -8.90 20.19 4.28
N PRO A 71 -10.07 20.73 4.66
CA PRO A 71 -11.31 19.97 4.67
C PRO A 71 -11.75 19.63 3.24
N ALA A 72 -12.35 18.47 3.07
CA ALA A 72 -12.85 17.92 1.83
C ALA A 72 -14.04 17.00 2.11
N GLU A 73 -14.91 16.84 1.13
CA GLU A 73 -16.03 15.92 1.21
C GLU A 73 -15.72 14.66 0.42
N TYR A 74 -16.11 13.53 0.97
CA TYR A 74 -16.02 12.26 0.27
C TYR A 74 -17.10 12.15 -0.81
N VAL A 75 -16.70 11.89 -2.05
CA VAL A 75 -17.64 11.74 -3.17
C VAL A 75 -17.92 10.26 -3.42
N ARG A 76 -16.89 9.49 -3.79
CA ARG A 76 -17.05 8.08 -4.19
C ARG A 76 -15.75 7.29 -4.12
N LYS A 77 -15.87 5.94 -4.16
CA LYS A 77 -14.73 5.04 -4.37
C LYS A 77 -14.21 5.23 -5.80
N SER A 78 -12.89 5.21 -5.97
CA SER A 78 -12.28 5.23 -7.31
C SER A 78 -12.15 3.79 -7.86
N PRO A 79 -12.04 3.61 -9.19
CA PRO A 79 -11.86 2.29 -9.80
C PRO A 79 -10.58 1.57 -9.34
N TYR A 80 -9.61 2.29 -8.78
CA TYR A 80 -8.38 1.71 -8.26
C TYR A 80 -8.49 1.35 -6.76
N PRO A 81 -7.89 0.24 -6.32
CA PRO A 81 -7.97 -0.18 -4.93
C PRO A 81 -7.36 0.87 -3.99
N ARG A 82 -7.95 1.05 -2.81
CA ARG A 82 -7.52 2.00 -1.75
C ARG A 82 -7.54 3.47 -2.16
N SER A 83 -8.11 3.79 -3.31
CA SER A 83 -8.22 5.16 -3.80
C SER A 83 -9.66 5.65 -3.76
N HIS A 84 -9.82 6.92 -3.45
CA HIS A 84 -11.09 7.59 -3.27
C HIS A 84 -11.10 8.93 -4.00
N ILE A 85 -12.28 9.36 -4.42
CA ILE A 85 -12.51 10.66 -5.04
C ILE A 85 -13.11 11.56 -3.97
N VAL A 86 -12.43 12.69 -3.75
CA VAL A 86 -12.79 13.69 -2.73
C VAL A 86 -12.87 15.07 -3.36
N LYS A 87 -13.81 15.89 -2.90
CA LYS A 87 -14.02 17.25 -3.37
C LYS A 87 -13.46 18.22 -2.34
N ALA A 88 -12.48 19.04 -2.71
CA ALA A 88 -11.81 19.93 -1.76
C ALA A 88 -12.34 21.37 -1.84
N GLY A 89 -12.93 21.85 -0.73
CA GLY A 89 -13.37 23.23 -0.55
C GLY A 89 -14.47 23.72 -1.53
N GLU A 90 -14.77 25.02 -1.46
CA GLU A 90 -15.77 25.70 -2.31
C GLU A 90 -15.46 25.64 -3.81
N SER A 91 -14.19 25.52 -4.20
CA SER A 91 -13.78 25.45 -5.61
C SER A 91 -14.26 24.20 -6.34
N GLY A 92 -14.82 23.22 -5.62
CA GLY A 92 -15.47 22.05 -6.17
C GLY A 92 -14.58 21.09 -6.97
N ARG A 93 -13.25 21.23 -6.89
CA ARG A 93 -12.32 20.35 -7.60
C ARG A 93 -12.30 18.96 -6.98
N GLU A 94 -12.47 17.96 -7.83
CA GLU A 94 -12.33 16.54 -7.47
C GLU A 94 -10.86 16.12 -7.50
N TYR A 95 -10.43 15.41 -6.46
CA TYR A 95 -9.10 14.83 -6.33
C TYR A 95 -9.19 13.34 -6.11
N ARG A 96 -8.33 12.58 -6.77
CA ARG A 96 -8.08 11.17 -6.43
C ARG A 96 -7.03 11.09 -5.33
N ARG A 97 -7.37 10.48 -4.20
CA ARG A 97 -6.50 10.36 -3.01
C ARG A 97 -6.50 8.94 -2.46
N ASN A 98 -5.37 8.53 -1.87
CA ASN A 98 -5.20 7.21 -1.25
C ASN A 98 -5.49 7.29 0.26
N THR A 99 -6.02 6.21 0.82
CA THR A 99 -6.29 6.04 2.25
C THR A 99 -4.99 5.90 3.06
N TYR A 100 -3.92 5.38 2.46
CA TYR A 100 -2.61 5.25 3.08
C TYR A 100 -1.59 6.11 2.33
N GLY A 101 -0.93 7.02 3.03
CA GLY A 101 0.16 7.80 2.46
C GLY A 101 1.35 6.91 2.15
N ASN A 102 1.80 6.88 0.90
CA ASN A 102 3.17 6.49 0.63
C ASN A 102 4.07 7.60 1.16
N VAL A 103 5.12 7.27 1.90
CA VAL A 103 6.05 8.20 2.58
C VAL A 103 6.64 9.28 1.65
N ARG A 104 6.54 9.10 0.33
CA ARG A 104 7.04 10.02 -0.70
C ARG A 104 5.98 10.96 -1.31
N ASP A 105 4.69 10.69 -1.13
CA ASP A 105 3.60 11.52 -1.64
C ASP A 105 2.72 12.01 -0.49
N THR A 106 2.77 13.32 -0.25
CA THR A 106 2.17 14.05 0.88
C THR A 106 0.63 14.09 0.89
N THR A 107 -0.10 13.07 0.41
CA THR A 107 -1.55 13.19 0.20
C THR A 107 -2.33 11.99 0.75
N CYS A 108 -2.63 12.05 2.05
CA CYS A 108 -3.47 11.07 2.75
C CYS A 108 -4.88 11.64 2.95
N ILE A 109 -5.88 10.75 2.97
CA ILE A 109 -7.22 11.00 3.49
C ILE A 109 -7.27 10.61 4.96
N VAL A 110 -7.68 11.54 5.84
CA VAL A 110 -8.00 11.23 7.24
C VAL A 110 -9.48 11.53 7.48
N LEU A 111 -10.20 10.53 7.99
CA LEU A 111 -11.60 10.65 8.39
C LEU A 111 -11.71 11.44 9.69
N LEU A 112 -12.62 12.42 9.73
CA LEU A 112 -13.09 13.03 10.98
C LEU A 112 -14.36 12.32 11.43
N LYS A 113 -14.23 11.14 12.04
CA LYS A 113 -15.34 10.55 12.81
C LYS A 113 -15.17 11.00 14.26
N HIS A 114 -16.01 11.94 14.69
CA HIS A 114 -16.15 12.45 16.05
C HIS A 114 -14.85 12.67 16.85
N ALA A 115 -14.25 13.85 16.68
CA ALA A 115 -13.45 14.47 17.74
C ALA A 115 -14.31 15.56 18.40
N VAL A 116 -15.33 15.13 19.14
CA VAL A 116 -15.97 15.97 20.16
C VAL A 116 -15.94 15.17 21.45
N MET A 117 -15.40 15.80 22.49
CA MET A 117 -15.39 15.46 23.92
C MET A 117 -14.03 15.11 24.54
N SER A 118 -13.70 15.95 25.53
CA SER A 118 -12.75 15.82 26.65
C SER A 118 -11.28 16.24 26.43
N TYR A 119 -11.09 17.54 26.24
CA TYR A 119 -9.99 18.26 26.91
C TYR A 119 -10.58 19.53 27.52
N LEU A 120 -11.11 19.43 28.73
CA LEU A 120 -11.31 20.51 29.71
C LEU A 120 -11.72 19.85 31.03
N TYR A 121 -10.89 20.12 32.05
CA TYR A 121 -10.79 19.55 33.40
C TYR A 121 -10.16 18.16 33.52
#